data_AF-A0A7Y0PNR1-F1
#
_entry.id   AF-A0A7Y0PNR1-F1
#
_cell.length_a   1.000
_cell.length_b   1.000
_cell.length_c   1.000
_cell.angle_alpha   90.00
_cell.angle_beta   90.00
_cell.angle_gamma   90.00
#
_symmetry.space_group_name_H-M   'P 1'
#
loop_
_entity.id
_entity.type
_entity.pdbx_description
1 polymer ?
#
loop_
_entity_poly.entity_id
_entity_poly.type
_entity_poly.pdbx_seq_one_letter_code
_entity_poly.pdbx_strand_id
1 'polypeptide(L)'
;MNKNLSKSLLIHKEKKYQYHINLIHNELMKYHTIKIPNQNIEIKNQELEDWIIEKLSPEEIDEIIFLLENAKKRASSVKPIFQVIATSLLKNV
;
A
#
# COMPACT_ATOMS: atom_id res chain seq x y z
N MET A 1 -32.97 0.72 -10.24
CA MET A 1 -31.78 0.44 -9.39
C MET A 1 -32.07 0.96 -7.98
N ASN A 2 -31.94 0.14 -6.93
CA ASN A 2 -32.29 0.53 -5.57
C ASN A 2 -31.20 1.46 -4.98
N LYS A 3 -31.55 2.74 -4.75
CA LYS A 3 -30.63 3.78 -4.24
C LYS A 3 -30.01 3.43 -2.87
N ASN A 4 -30.68 2.60 -2.07
CA ASN A 4 -30.18 2.17 -0.76
C ASN A 4 -29.10 1.08 -0.88
N LEU A 5 -29.23 0.19 -1.87
CA LEU A 5 -28.24 -0.85 -2.16
C LEU A 5 -26.93 -0.24 -2.67
N SER A 6 -27.02 0.77 -3.56
CA SER A 6 -25.84 1.49 -4.05
C SER A 6 -25.12 2.27 -2.94
N LYS A 7 -25.87 2.90 -2.03
CA LYS A 7 -25.28 3.64 -0.90
C LYS A 7 -24.54 2.71 0.07
N SER A 8 -25.15 1.57 0.42
CA SER A 8 -24.52 0.57 1.29
C SER A 8 -23.21 0.05 0.69
N LEU A 9 -23.23 -0.31 -0.61
CA LEU A 9 -22.04 -0.81 -1.31
C LEU A 9 -20.88 0.21 -1.30
N LEU A 10 -21.17 1.49 -1.52
CA LEU A 10 -20.15 2.55 -1.48
C LEU A 10 -19.52 2.67 -0.09
N ILE A 11 -20.33 2.63 0.98
CA ILE A 11 -19.83 2.66 2.36
C ILE A 11 -18.93 1.46 2.66
N HIS A 12 -19.30 0.27 2.17
CA HIS A 12 -18.48 -0.93 2.34
C HIS A 12 -17.13 -0.82 1.61
N LYS A 13 -17.12 -0.30 0.38
CA LYS A 13 -15.88 -0.07 -0.37
C LYS A 13 -14.97 0.93 0.34
N GLU A 14 -15.53 2.04 0.82
CA GLU A 14 -14.78 3.05 1.56
C GLU A 14 -14.16 2.48 2.84
N LYS A 15 -14.95 1.74 3.64
CA LYS A 15 -14.44 1.11 4.86
C LYS A 15 -13.31 0.11 4.58
N LYS A 16 -13.44 -0.67 3.51
CA LYS A 16 -12.40 -1.61 3.08
C LYS A 16 -11.13 -0.88 2.68
N TYR A 17 -11.25 0.19 1.89
CA TYR A 17 -10.13 1.03 1.48
C TYR A 17 -9.38 1.61 2.69
N GLN A 18 -10.10 2.24 3.62
CA GLN A 18 -9.52 2.79 4.85
C GLN A 18 -8.83 1.71 5.69
N TYR A 19 -9.42 0.52 5.78
CA TYR A 19 -8.81 -0.61 6.46
C TYR A 19 -7.48 -1.03 5.80
N HIS A 20 -7.42 -1.07 4.47
CA HIS A 20 -6.21 -1.40 3.72
C HIS A 20 -5.11 -0.35 3.88
N ILE A 21 -5.45 0.94 3.79
CA ILE A 21 -4.48 2.01 4.04
C ILE A 21 -3.89 1.89 5.46
N ASN A 22 -4.72 1.63 6.47
CA ASN A 22 -4.23 1.43 7.83
C ASN A 22 -3.29 0.21 7.97
N LEU A 23 -3.55 -0.88 7.24
CA LEU A 23 -2.64 -2.03 7.23
C LEU A 23 -1.29 -1.69 6.60
N ILE A 24 -1.31 -0.97 5.47
CA ILE A 24 -0.10 -0.49 4.80
C ILE A 24 0.69 0.43 5.73
N HIS A 25 0.02 1.43 6.32
CA HIS A 25 0.59 2.36 7.29
C HIS A 25 1.33 1.62 8.41
N ASN A 26 0.63 0.69 9.08
CA ASN A 26 1.17 -0.05 10.22
C ASN A 26 2.40 -0.89 9.86
N GLU A 27 2.46 -1.43 8.64
CA GLU A 27 3.62 -2.21 8.19
C GLU A 27 4.77 -1.30 7.72
N LEU A 28 4.45 -0.22 7.02
CA LEU A 28 5.43 0.70 6.45
C LEU A 28 6.12 1.54 7.54
N MET A 29 5.39 1.98 8.56
CA MET A 29 5.92 2.78 9.68
C MET A 29 6.96 2.05 10.54
N LYS A 30 7.07 0.71 10.41
CA LYS A 30 8.15 -0.07 11.03
C LYS A 30 9.52 0.23 10.44
N TYR A 31 9.56 0.85 9.26
CA TYR A 31 10.78 1.25 8.58
C TYR A 31 10.85 2.77 8.55
N HIS A 32 11.95 3.38 9.00
CA HIS A 32 12.10 4.84 8.93
C HIS A 32 12.31 5.32 7.49
N THR A 33 13.08 4.55 6.72
CA THR A 33 13.33 4.77 5.29
C THR A 33 13.27 3.45 4.52
N ILE A 34 12.92 3.56 3.24
CA ILE A 34 12.98 2.48 2.26
C ILE A 34 14.11 2.80 1.29
N LYS A 35 15.21 2.04 1.41
CA LYS A 35 16.32 2.09 0.46
C LYS A 35 15.98 1.32 -0.80
N ILE A 36 16.15 1.94 -1.95
CA ILE A 36 15.92 1.29 -3.25
C ILE A 36 17.17 0.49 -3.63
N PRO A 37 17.06 -0.84 -3.84
CA PRO A 37 18.21 -1.63 -4.26
C PRO A 37 18.76 -1.11 -5.59
N ASN A 38 20.09 -1.11 -5.74
CA ASN A 38 20.81 -0.68 -6.94
C ASN A 38 20.63 0.81 -7.31
N GLN A 39 20.01 1.61 -6.44
CA GLN A 39 19.94 3.06 -6.55
C GLN A 39 20.42 3.65 -5.23
N ASN A 40 21.22 4.72 -5.25
CA ASN A 40 21.65 5.38 -4.01
C ASN A 40 20.55 6.32 -3.48
N ILE A 41 19.30 5.85 -3.49
CA ILE A 41 18.09 6.60 -3.16
C ILE A 41 17.44 5.93 -1.94
N GLU A 42 17.06 6.76 -0.98
CA GLU A 42 16.25 6.36 0.17
C GLU A 42 15.02 7.26 0.25
N ILE A 43 13.85 6.64 0.38
CA ILE A 43 12.56 7.33 0.49
C ILE A 43 12.09 7.25 1.93
N LYS A 44 11.53 8.36 2.45
CA LYS A 44 10.93 8.36 3.78
C LYS A 44 9.64 7.54 3.77
N ASN A 45 9.35 6.86 4.87
CA ASN A 45 8.13 6.05 4.96
C ASN A 45 6.84 6.83 4.68
N GLN A 46 6.72 8.04 5.22
CA GLN A 46 5.59 8.94 4.98
C GLN A 46 5.48 9.35 3.51
N GLU A 47 6.60 9.70 2.88
CA GLU A 47 6.63 10.05 1.46
C GLU A 47 6.17 8.88 0.57
N LEU A 48 6.60 7.65 0.89
CA LEU A 48 6.12 6.47 0.17
C LEU A 48 4.64 6.19 0.43
N GLU A 49 4.16 6.42 1.66
CA GLU A 49 2.74 6.28 2.01
C GLU A 49 1.88 7.27 1.21
N ASP A 50 2.29 8.53 1.14
CA ASP A 50 1.62 9.57 0.37
C ASP A 50 1.54 9.18 -1.10
N TRP A 51 2.64 8.69 -1.70
CA TRP A 51 2.61 8.22 -3.09
C TRP A 51 1.69 7.03 -3.31
N ILE A 52 1.61 6.09 -2.36
CA ILE A 52 0.69 4.96 -2.45
C ILE A 52 -0.77 5.46 -2.48
N ILE A 53 -1.10 6.40 -1.60
CA ILE A 53 -2.46 6.96 -1.49
C ILE A 53 -2.82 7.78 -2.72
N GLU A 54 -1.89 8.58 -3.23
CA GLU A 54 -2.15 9.52 -4.33
C GLU A 54 -2.11 8.87 -5.72
N LYS A 55 -1.26 7.85 -5.90
CA LYS A 55 -0.95 7.32 -7.24
C LYS A 55 -1.56 5.95 -7.53
N LEU A 56 -1.93 5.17 -6.51
CA LEU A 56 -2.43 3.81 -6.72
C LEU A 56 -3.96 3.75 -6.66
N SER A 57 -4.52 2.90 -7.52
CA SER A 57 -5.94 2.55 -7.48
C SER A 57 -6.28 1.67 -6.27
N PRO A 58 -7.55 1.63 -5.84
CA PRO A 58 -8.00 0.70 -4.81
C PRO A 58 -7.68 -0.77 -5.12
N GLU A 59 -7.71 -1.16 -6.39
CA GLU A 59 -7.37 -2.51 -6.85
C GLU A 59 -5.88 -2.82 -6.65
N GLU A 60 -4.99 -1.89 -6.98
CA GLU A 60 -3.54 -2.04 -6.72
C GLU A 60 -3.25 -2.10 -5.21
N ILE A 61 -3.99 -1.34 -4.40
CA ILE A 61 -3.89 -1.39 -2.94
C ILE A 61 -4.34 -2.76 -2.40
N ASP A 62 -5.41 -3.34 -2.95
CA ASP A 62 -5.84 -4.70 -2.61
C ASP A 62 -4.74 -5.73 -2.92
N GLU A 63 -4.03 -5.58 -4.05
CA GLU A 63 -2.90 -6.45 -4.42
C GLU A 63 -1.73 -6.31 -3.43
N ILE A 64 -1.41 -5.09 -3.01
CA ILE A 64 -0.38 -4.85 -1.98
C ILE A 64 -0.74 -5.59 -0.70
N ILE A 65 -1.99 -5.49 -0.24
CA ILE A 65 -2.45 -6.21 0.97
C ILE A 65 -2.28 -7.72 0.80
N PHE A 66 -2.68 -8.27 -0.35
CA PHE A 66 -2.50 -9.69 -0.63
C PHE A 66 -1.02 -10.13 -0.53
N LEU A 67 -0.10 -9.33 -1.08
CA LEU A 67 1.34 -9.60 -1.00
C LEU A 67 1.86 -9.52 0.43
N LEU A 68 1.48 -8.47 1.17
CA LEU A 68 1.88 -8.27 2.57
C LEU A 68 1.41 -9.43 3.46
N GLU A 69 0.15 -9.85 3.33
CA GLU A 69 -0.39 -10.97 4.08
C GLU A 69 0.33 -12.28 3.76
N ASN A 70 0.60 -12.54 2.48
CA ASN A 70 1.29 -13.75 2.05
C ASN A 70 2.73 -13.81 2.58
N ALA A 71 3.45 -12.69 2.57
CA ALA A 71 4.77 -12.61 3.17
C ALA A 71 4.70 -12.89 4.69
N LYS A 72 3.75 -12.26 5.40
CA LYS A 72 3.56 -12.45 6.84
C LYS A 72 3.21 -13.90 7.20
N LYS A 73 2.32 -14.55 6.45
CA LYS A 73 1.94 -15.97 6.64
C LYS A 73 3.15 -16.91 6.52
N ARG A 74 4.17 -16.53 5.74
CA ARG A 74 5.40 -17.31 5.54
C ARG A 74 6.55 -16.86 6.45
N ALA A 75 6.28 -15.98 7.42
CA ALA A 75 7.30 -15.32 8.25
C ALA A 75 8.41 -14.62 7.45
N SER A 76 8.08 -14.19 6.22
CA SER A 76 8.98 -13.46 5.34
C SER A 76 8.94 -11.96 5.65
N SER A 77 10.04 -11.28 5.36
CA SER A 77 10.09 -9.81 5.42
C SER A 77 9.14 -9.19 4.40
N VAL A 78 8.38 -8.19 4.82
CA VAL A 78 7.53 -7.36 3.94
C VAL A 78 8.31 -6.19 3.31
N LYS A 79 9.51 -5.88 3.81
CA LYS A 79 10.34 -4.76 3.31
C LYS A 79 10.60 -4.83 1.80
N PRO A 80 10.90 -5.99 1.19
CA PRO A 80 11.10 -6.08 -0.26
C PRO A 80 9.87 -5.65 -1.07
N ILE A 81 8.66 -5.85 -0.55
CA ILE A 81 7.42 -5.43 -1.21
C ILE A 81 7.40 -3.90 -1.30
N PHE A 82 7.69 -3.20 -0.20
CA PHE A 82 7.79 -1.74 -0.20
C PHE A 82 8.92 -1.22 -1.09
N GLN A 83 10.05 -1.93 -1.19
CA GLN A 83 11.13 -1.55 -2.12
C GLN A 83 10.69 -1.66 -3.58
N VAL A 84 9.94 -2.70 -3.94
CA VAL A 84 9.38 -2.87 -5.29
C VAL A 84 8.36 -1.77 -5.61
N ILE A 85 7.44 -1.49 -4.68
CA ILE A 85 6.44 -0.42 -4.83
C ILE A 85 7.14 0.92 -5.03
N ALA A 86 8.08 1.26 -4.16
CA ALA A 86 8.84 2.50 -4.24
C ALA A 86 9.62 2.62 -5.56
N THR A 87 10.21 1.52 -6.05
CA THR A 87 10.91 1.49 -7.35
C THR A 87 9.95 1.75 -8.52
N SER A 88 8.73 1.19 -8.45
CA SER A 88 7.69 1.38 -9.47
C SER A 88 7.21 2.82 -9.49
N LEU A 89 6.89 3.38 -8.32
CA LEU A 89 6.37 4.73 -8.19
C LEU A 89 7.39 5.82 -8.55
N LEU A 90 8.68 5.60 -8.26
CA LEU A 90 9.77 6.50 -8.65
C LEU A 90 9.92 6.67 -10.16
N LYS A 91 9.68 5.62 -10.96
CA LYS A 91 9.75 5.72 -12.43
C LYS A 91 8.62 6.59 -13.02
N ASN A 92 7.58 6.82 -12.23
CA ASN A 92 6.40 7.60 -12.57
C ASN A 92 6.37 8.94 -11.79
N VAL A 93 7.54 9.44 -11.36
CA VAL A 93 7.74 10.80 -10.80
C VAL A 93 8.30 11.70 -11.90
#